data_AF-A0A1M7MVC4-F1
#
_entry.id   AF-A0A1M7MVC4-F1
#
_cell.length_a   1.000
_cell.length_b   1.000
_cell.length_c   1.000
_cell.angle_alpha   90.00
_cell.angle_beta   90.00
_cell.angle_gamma   90.00
#
_symmetry.space_group_name_H-M   'P 1'
#
loop_
_entity.id
_entity.type
_entity.pdbx_description
1 polymer ?
#
loop_
_entity_poly.entity_id
_entity_poly.type
_entity_poly.pdbx_seq_one_letter_code
_entity_poly.pdbx_strand_id
1 'polypeptide(L)'
;MEIKFFKKSIPTLIFLAVFSAVAIPVFYHLLKVDTKLKVYSPADVNPRLVDFSMKHITKDHTIADFELTNQNGEIITNNTYKNKIYVADFFFTRCQTICIAMAYNMSELQDFYKNDKDIMFLSHSVTPVIDSVSVLKEYAERKGVVDGKWNVTTGSKQHIYELARKSYFAVLDEGNGDENDFIHTEQFVLVDKDRRIRGYYDGTEKEDMEKLKNDIVLLKDEYASE
;
A
#
# COMPACT_ATOMS: atom_id res chain seq x y z
N MET A 1 -6.09 -42.37 -53.59
CA MET A 1 -6.22 -42.20 -52.13
C MET A 1 -7.53 -41.44 -51.89
N GLU A 2 -8.49 -42.08 -51.22
CA GLU A 2 -9.93 -41.90 -51.46
C GLU A 2 -10.58 -40.65 -50.81
N ILE A 3 -11.28 -39.87 -51.63
CA ILE A 3 -12.15 -38.73 -51.25
C ILE A 3 -13.36 -39.18 -50.39
N LYS A 4 -13.73 -40.48 -50.42
CA LYS A 4 -14.83 -41.05 -49.62
C LYS A 4 -14.55 -41.06 -48.12
N PHE A 5 -13.28 -41.19 -47.73
CA PHE A 5 -12.88 -41.20 -46.32
C PHE A 5 -13.16 -39.84 -45.65
N PHE A 6 -12.93 -38.75 -46.40
CA PHE A 6 -13.16 -37.38 -45.94
C PHE A 6 -14.64 -37.06 -45.73
N LYS A 7 -15.56 -37.59 -46.55
CA LYS A 7 -17.00 -37.33 -46.36
C LYS A 7 -17.57 -37.96 -45.08
N LYS A 8 -16.99 -39.08 -44.62
CA LYS A 8 -17.44 -39.79 -43.41
C LYS A 8 -16.93 -39.13 -42.13
N SER A 9 -15.83 -38.36 -42.19
CA SER A 9 -15.23 -37.64 -41.06
C SER A 9 -15.73 -36.20 -40.89
N ILE A 10 -16.52 -35.66 -41.84
CA ILE A 10 -17.14 -34.32 -41.74
C ILE A 10 -17.90 -34.12 -40.41
N PRO A 11 -18.78 -35.04 -39.95
CA PRO A 11 -19.53 -34.84 -38.70
C PRO A 11 -18.61 -34.78 -37.48
N THR A 12 -17.55 -35.59 -37.45
CA THR A 12 -16.56 -35.62 -36.38
C THR A 12 -15.74 -34.33 -36.34
N LEU A 13 -15.38 -33.79 -37.51
CA LEU A 13 -14.67 -32.51 -37.62
C LEU A 13 -15.54 -31.33 -37.17
N ILE A 14 -16.83 -31.33 -37.51
CA ILE A 14 -17.79 -30.31 -37.05
C ILE A 14 -17.94 -30.40 -35.52
N PHE A 15 -18.11 -31.60 -34.97
CA PHE A 15 -18.19 -31.79 -33.52
C PHE A 15 -16.94 -31.29 -32.81
N LEU A 16 -15.73 -31.63 -33.31
CA LEU A 16 -14.47 -31.19 -32.72
C LEU A 16 -14.34 -29.65 -32.79
N ALA A 17 -14.73 -29.03 -33.90
CA ALA A 17 -14.68 -27.58 -34.06
C ALA A 17 -15.64 -26.87 -33.09
N VAL A 18 -16.88 -27.35 -32.96
CA VAL A 18 -17.87 -26.81 -32.02
C VAL A 18 -17.43 -27.04 -30.58
N PHE A 19 -16.92 -28.23 -30.26
CA PHE A 19 -16.40 -28.56 -28.94
C PHE A 19 -15.22 -27.65 -28.57
N SER A 20 -14.25 -27.45 -29.45
CA SER A 20 -13.15 -26.51 -29.22
C SER A 20 -13.63 -25.07 -29.08
N ALA A 21 -14.60 -24.64 -29.90
CA ALA A 21 -15.16 -23.28 -29.82
C ALA A 21 -15.87 -22.99 -28.48
N VAL A 22 -16.36 -24.02 -27.78
CA VAL A 22 -16.96 -23.90 -26.44
C VAL A 22 -15.94 -24.16 -25.33
N ALA A 23 -15.13 -25.20 -25.47
CA ALA A 23 -14.15 -25.61 -24.46
C ALA A 23 -13.06 -24.56 -24.26
N ILE A 24 -12.58 -23.91 -25.32
CA ILE A 24 -11.53 -22.89 -25.23
C ILE A 24 -11.98 -21.68 -24.40
N PRO A 25 -13.14 -21.02 -24.67
CA PRO A 25 -13.63 -19.93 -23.83
C PRO A 25 -13.90 -20.34 -22.38
N VAL A 26 -14.48 -21.53 -22.17
CA VAL A 26 -14.72 -22.06 -20.82
C VAL A 26 -13.39 -22.28 -20.10
N PHE A 27 -12.39 -22.84 -20.78
CA PHE A 27 -11.07 -23.06 -20.20
C PHE A 27 -10.34 -21.74 -19.92
N TYR A 28 -10.44 -20.74 -20.80
CA TYR A 28 -9.95 -19.37 -20.52
C TYR A 28 -10.64 -18.74 -19.32
N HIS A 29 -11.95 -18.96 -19.16
CA HIS A 29 -12.68 -18.46 -18.00
C HIS A 29 -12.29 -19.20 -16.71
N LEU A 30 -12.03 -20.50 -16.76
CA LEU A 30 -11.55 -21.29 -15.62
C LEU A 30 -10.08 -20.97 -15.26
N LEU A 31 -9.28 -20.53 -16.24
CA LEU A 31 -7.89 -20.10 -16.05
C LEU A 31 -7.74 -18.64 -15.63
N LYS A 32 -8.80 -17.83 -15.63
CA LYS A 32 -8.75 -16.51 -14.99
C LYS A 32 -8.61 -16.72 -13.49
N VAL A 33 -7.37 -16.77 -13.02
CA VAL A 33 -7.04 -16.68 -11.61
C VAL A 33 -7.36 -15.25 -11.17
N ASP A 34 -8.28 -15.09 -10.21
CA ASP A 34 -8.47 -13.81 -9.53
C ASP A 34 -7.15 -13.46 -8.85
N THR A 35 -6.41 -12.55 -9.47
CA THR A 35 -5.15 -12.04 -8.95
C THR A 35 -5.45 -11.13 -7.76
N LYS A 36 -5.67 -11.70 -6.57
CA LYS A 36 -5.78 -10.93 -5.33
C LYS A 36 -4.39 -10.66 -4.77
N LEU A 37 -4.15 -9.44 -4.30
CA LEU A 37 -2.86 -9.13 -3.64
C LEU A 37 -2.73 -9.91 -2.34
N LYS A 38 -1.51 -10.27 -1.96
CA LYS A 38 -1.26 -10.88 -0.65
C LYS A 38 -1.67 -9.91 0.47
N VAL A 39 -2.29 -10.43 1.52
CA VAL A 39 -2.44 -9.73 2.80
C VAL A 39 -1.24 -10.08 3.66
N TYR A 40 -0.45 -9.08 4.06
CA TYR A 40 0.73 -9.26 4.89
C TYR A 40 0.33 -9.35 6.36
N SER A 41 0.71 -10.45 7.01
CA SER A 41 0.67 -10.58 8.47
C SER A 41 2.08 -10.44 9.06
N PRO A 42 2.23 -10.22 10.37
CA PRO A 42 3.54 -10.07 11.00
C PRO A 42 4.50 -11.25 10.70
N ALA A 43 3.97 -12.47 10.61
CA ALA A 43 4.74 -13.65 10.23
C ALA A 43 5.32 -13.61 8.79
N ASP A 44 4.76 -12.81 7.89
CA ASP A 44 5.20 -12.65 6.50
C ASP A 44 6.25 -11.55 6.32
N VAL A 45 6.42 -10.71 7.32
CA VAL A 45 7.36 -9.59 7.31
C VAL A 45 8.68 -10.08 7.91
N ASN A 46 9.81 -9.51 7.47
CA ASN A 46 11.12 -9.87 8.02
C ASN A 46 11.04 -9.87 9.56
N PRO A 47 11.41 -10.96 10.26
CA PRO A 47 11.28 -11.05 11.72
C PRO A 47 12.01 -9.95 12.51
N ARG A 48 12.91 -9.20 11.85
CA ARG A 48 13.55 -7.99 12.38
C ARG A 48 12.65 -6.75 12.34
N LEU A 49 11.74 -6.66 11.36
CA LEU A 49 10.75 -5.58 11.23
C LEU A 49 9.58 -5.70 12.22
N VAL A 50 9.51 -6.81 12.97
CA VAL A 50 8.36 -7.20 13.77
C VAL A 50 8.75 -7.21 15.23
N ASP A 51 8.12 -6.32 16.01
CA ASP A 51 8.24 -6.32 17.47
C ASP A 51 7.96 -7.72 18.04
N PHE A 52 8.72 -8.13 19.06
CA PHE A 52 8.58 -9.45 19.66
C PHE A 52 7.13 -9.77 20.09
N SER A 53 6.40 -8.77 20.56
CA SER A 53 4.99 -8.91 20.93
C SER A 53 4.08 -9.25 19.75
N MET A 54 4.44 -8.94 18.51
CA MET A 54 3.61 -9.20 17.32
C MET A 54 3.96 -10.50 16.61
N LYS A 55 5.07 -11.17 16.96
CA LYS A 55 5.54 -12.41 16.29
C LYS A 55 4.58 -13.60 16.41
N HIS A 56 3.68 -13.58 17.41
CA HIS A 56 2.67 -14.62 17.58
C HIS A 56 1.41 -14.43 16.71
N ILE A 57 1.27 -13.26 16.07
CA ILE A 57 0.14 -12.95 15.21
C ILE A 57 0.46 -13.44 13.81
N THR A 58 -0.22 -14.51 13.42
CA THR A 58 0.05 -15.20 12.16
C THR A 58 -0.97 -14.87 11.06
N LYS A 59 -2.11 -14.25 11.42
CA LYS A 59 -3.22 -13.90 10.52
C LYS A 59 -3.95 -12.64 11.01
N ASP A 60 -4.71 -12.02 10.11
CA ASP A 60 -5.72 -10.99 10.39
C ASP A 60 -5.20 -9.71 11.05
N HIS A 61 -3.94 -9.37 10.80
CA HIS A 61 -3.38 -8.09 11.24
C HIS A 61 -4.02 -6.91 10.50
N THR A 62 -4.37 -5.88 11.26
CA THR A 62 -4.88 -4.60 10.74
C THR A 62 -4.15 -3.44 11.39
N ILE A 63 -4.11 -2.31 10.68
CA ILE A 63 -3.52 -1.09 11.23
C ILE A 63 -4.28 -0.70 12.49
N ALA A 64 -3.54 -0.54 13.58
CA ALA A 64 -4.03 -0.13 14.88
C ALA A 64 -4.75 1.22 14.80
N ASP A 65 -5.60 1.48 15.79
CA ASP A 65 -6.25 2.77 15.89
C ASP A 65 -5.21 3.87 16.15
N PHE A 66 -5.34 4.99 15.45
CA PHE A 66 -4.47 6.15 15.59
C PHE A 66 -5.27 7.44 15.68
N GLU A 67 -4.70 8.40 16.40
CA GLU A 67 -5.16 9.79 16.47
C GLU A 67 -3.96 10.71 16.36
N LEU A 68 -3.87 11.42 15.23
CA LEU A 68 -2.74 12.27 14.88
C LEU A 68 -3.24 13.66 14.46
N THR A 69 -2.36 14.65 14.44
CA THR A 69 -2.68 16.00 13.97
C THR A 69 -2.00 16.25 12.62
N ASN A 70 -2.74 16.70 11.60
CA ASN A 70 -2.17 17.01 10.29
C ASN A 70 -1.54 18.41 10.21
N GLN A 71 -0.99 18.75 9.04
CA GLN A 71 -0.38 20.04 8.73
C GLN A 71 -1.31 21.25 8.91
N ASN A 72 -2.63 21.04 8.93
CA ASN A 72 -3.63 22.09 9.10
C ASN A 72 -4.16 22.17 10.54
N GLY A 73 -3.63 21.35 11.46
CA GLY A 73 -4.11 21.27 12.84
C GLY A 73 -5.37 20.43 13.01
N GLU A 74 -5.79 19.67 11.99
CA GLU A 74 -6.96 18.81 12.04
C GLU A 74 -6.60 17.43 12.60
N ILE A 75 -7.54 16.84 13.33
CA ILE A 75 -7.37 15.48 13.88
C ILE A 75 -7.65 14.45 12.79
N ILE A 76 -6.68 13.57 12.56
CA ILE A 76 -6.72 12.47 11.60
C ILE A 76 -6.75 11.15 12.35
N THR A 77 -7.72 10.32 11.99
CA THR A 77 -7.92 8.98 12.57
C THR A 77 -8.13 7.96 11.46
N ASN A 78 -8.24 6.68 11.81
CA ASN A 78 -8.60 5.63 10.83
C ASN A 78 -9.94 5.95 10.12
N ASN A 79 -10.87 6.66 10.77
CA ASN A 79 -12.14 7.06 10.16
C ASN A 79 -11.95 8.02 8.98
N THR A 80 -10.91 8.85 8.99
CA THR A 80 -10.55 9.72 7.86
C THR A 80 -10.21 8.90 6.61
N TYR A 81 -9.66 7.69 6.81
CA TYR A 81 -9.27 6.75 5.76
C TYR A 81 -10.31 5.64 5.52
N LYS A 82 -11.51 5.75 6.09
CA LYS A 82 -12.56 4.74 5.92
C LYS A 82 -12.91 4.57 4.44
N ASN A 83 -12.94 3.31 3.97
CA ASN A 83 -13.19 2.94 2.57
C ASN A 83 -12.14 3.51 1.58
N LYS A 84 -10.95 3.89 2.06
CA LYS A 84 -9.84 4.36 1.24
C LYS A 84 -8.73 3.33 1.19
N ILE A 85 -8.10 3.23 0.03
CA ILE A 85 -6.77 2.65 -0.09
C ILE A 85 -5.79 3.78 0.17
N TYR A 86 -4.74 3.55 0.94
CA TYR A 86 -3.76 4.60 1.18
C TYR A 86 -2.33 4.09 1.24
N VAL A 87 -1.40 4.97 0.92
CA VAL A 87 0.04 4.71 1.07
C VAL A 87 0.54 5.47 2.28
N ALA A 88 1.20 4.76 3.18
CA ALA A 88 1.77 5.32 4.40
C ALA A 88 3.30 5.33 4.35
N ASP A 89 3.90 6.37 4.92
CA ASP A 89 5.35 6.45 5.15
C ASP A 89 5.68 7.12 6.50
N PHE A 90 6.95 7.01 6.88
CA PHE A 90 7.52 7.61 8.09
C PHE A 90 8.68 8.51 7.68
N PHE A 91 8.65 9.77 8.10
CA PHE A 91 9.57 10.80 7.63
C PHE A 91 9.95 11.77 8.76
N PHE A 92 10.90 12.66 8.51
CA PHE A 92 11.16 13.82 9.36
C PHE A 92 11.57 15.02 8.51
N THR A 93 11.11 16.23 8.87
CA THR A 93 11.20 17.39 7.96
C THR A 93 12.63 17.87 7.67
N ARG A 94 13.56 17.56 8.57
CA ARG A 94 14.97 17.97 8.49
C ARG A 94 15.89 16.97 7.79
N CYS A 95 15.36 15.87 7.29
CA CYS A 95 16.15 14.87 6.59
C CYS A 95 16.73 15.45 5.29
N GLN A 96 18.04 15.27 5.08
CA GLN A 96 18.75 15.75 3.90
C GLN A 96 19.17 14.63 2.94
N THR A 97 18.68 13.41 3.17
CA THR A 97 19.06 12.21 2.39
C THR A 97 17.82 11.56 1.77
N ILE A 98 17.41 10.39 2.25
CA ILE A 98 16.39 9.53 1.63
C ILE A 98 15.01 10.19 1.54
N CYS A 99 14.63 11.00 2.54
CA CYS A 99 13.31 11.63 2.55
C CYS A 99 13.12 12.67 1.42
N ILE A 100 14.21 13.14 0.78
CA ILE A 100 14.09 14.00 -0.41
C ILE A 100 13.47 13.21 -1.56
N ALA A 101 13.98 12.00 -1.81
CA ALA A 101 13.47 11.11 -2.86
C ALA A 101 12.07 10.59 -2.51
N MET A 102 11.84 10.17 -1.26
CA MET A 102 10.52 9.72 -0.81
C MET A 102 9.46 10.82 -0.97
N ALA A 103 9.74 12.05 -0.51
CA ALA A 103 8.79 13.14 -0.65
C ALA A 103 8.49 13.48 -2.12
N TYR A 104 9.50 13.38 -3.00
CA TYR A 104 9.30 13.56 -4.44
C TYR A 104 8.39 12.46 -5.01
N ASN A 105 8.68 11.20 -4.72
CA ASN A 105 7.89 10.07 -5.21
C ASN A 105 6.45 10.08 -4.65
N MET A 106 6.27 10.47 -3.38
CA MET A 106 4.94 10.65 -2.80
C MET A 106 4.14 11.75 -3.51
N SER A 107 4.79 12.88 -3.85
CA SER A 107 4.17 13.93 -4.65
C SER A 107 3.78 13.44 -6.05
N GLU A 108 4.63 12.67 -6.72
CA GLU A 108 4.33 12.10 -8.04
C GLU A 108 3.14 11.12 -7.98
N LEU A 109 3.08 10.28 -6.93
CA LEU A 109 1.93 9.40 -6.68
C LEU A 109 0.66 10.22 -6.43
N GLN A 110 0.75 11.27 -5.61
CA GLN A 110 -0.37 12.17 -5.36
C GLN A 110 -0.89 12.78 -6.66
N ASP A 111 0.00 13.29 -7.51
CA ASP A 111 -0.36 13.92 -8.78
C ASP A 111 -0.99 12.93 -9.77
N PHE A 112 -0.46 11.70 -9.81
CA PHE A 112 -1.03 10.62 -10.61
C PHE A 112 -2.45 10.27 -10.17
N TYR A 113 -2.68 10.16 -8.85
CA TYR A 113 -3.98 9.78 -8.28
C TYR A 113 -4.88 10.96 -7.91
N LYS A 114 -4.54 12.21 -8.26
CA LYS A 114 -5.24 13.42 -7.78
C LYS A 114 -6.76 13.41 -7.97
N ASN A 115 -7.24 12.80 -9.06
CA ASN A 115 -8.66 12.73 -9.41
C ASN A 115 -9.35 11.47 -8.87
N ASP A 116 -8.58 10.52 -8.34
CA ASP A 116 -9.09 9.30 -7.75
C ASP A 116 -9.51 9.54 -6.31
N LYS A 117 -10.79 9.42 -6.00
CA LYS A 117 -11.29 9.70 -4.65
C LYS A 117 -11.03 8.56 -3.68
N ASP A 118 -10.67 7.37 -4.16
CA ASP A 118 -10.51 6.19 -3.32
C ASP A 118 -9.09 6.03 -2.77
N ILE A 119 -8.13 6.77 -3.32
CA ILE A 119 -6.72 6.74 -2.93
C ILE A 119 -6.38 7.93 -2.04
N MET A 120 -5.64 7.72 -0.96
CA MET A 120 -5.11 8.80 -0.11
C MET A 120 -3.66 8.52 0.31
N PHE A 121 -3.01 9.51 0.91
CA PHE A 121 -1.62 9.40 1.38
C PHE A 121 -1.52 9.85 2.84
N LEU A 122 -0.62 9.22 3.60
CA LEU A 122 -0.43 9.48 5.02
C LEU A 122 1.05 9.43 5.40
N SER A 123 1.62 10.56 5.76
CA SER A 123 3.01 10.65 6.24
C SER A 123 3.05 10.90 7.74
N HIS A 124 3.86 10.11 8.46
CA HIS A 124 4.02 10.20 9.90
C HIS A 124 5.37 10.80 10.26
N SER A 125 5.39 11.95 10.96
CA SER A 125 6.65 12.53 11.44
C SER A 125 7.23 11.72 12.60
N VAL A 126 8.46 11.23 12.46
CA VAL A 126 9.18 10.52 13.53
C VAL A 126 9.92 11.47 14.49
N THR A 127 9.84 12.78 14.26
CA THR A 127 10.42 13.84 15.12
C THR A 127 9.37 14.87 15.57
N PRO A 128 8.29 14.46 16.26
CA PRO A 128 7.16 15.34 16.57
C PRO A 128 7.51 16.52 17.49
N VAL A 129 8.60 16.44 18.26
CA VAL A 129 9.11 17.55 19.10
C VAL A 129 9.59 18.73 18.25
N ILE A 130 10.10 18.44 17.05
CA ILE A 130 10.62 19.45 16.11
C ILE A 130 9.54 19.79 15.07
N ASP A 131 8.83 18.77 14.62
CA ASP A 131 7.83 18.84 13.56
C ASP A 131 6.46 19.23 14.14
N SER A 132 6.38 20.49 14.58
CA SER A 132 5.11 21.11 14.98
C SER A 132 4.19 21.28 13.77
N VAL A 133 2.89 21.52 14.01
CA VAL A 133 1.90 21.77 12.95
C VAL A 133 2.36 22.86 11.97
N SER A 134 2.94 23.95 12.46
CA SER A 134 3.44 25.03 11.60
C SER A 134 4.62 24.60 10.73
N VAL A 135 5.53 23.77 11.27
CA VAL A 135 6.67 23.23 10.51
C VAL A 135 6.18 22.23 9.47
N LEU A 136 5.18 21.40 9.82
CA LEU A 136 4.52 20.51 8.87
C LEU A 136 3.78 21.27 7.78
N LYS A 137 3.15 22.40 8.09
CA LYS A 137 2.49 23.25 7.09
C LYS A 137 3.49 23.79 6.08
N GLU A 138 4.61 24.35 6.54
CA GLU A 138 5.67 24.84 5.65
C GLU A 138 6.27 23.69 4.81
N TYR A 139 6.48 22.53 5.42
CA TYR A 139 6.91 21.34 4.69
C TYR A 139 5.91 20.95 3.60
N ALA A 140 4.63 20.88 3.94
CA ALA A 140 3.54 20.49 3.05
C ALA A 140 3.43 21.45 1.84
N GLU A 141 3.51 22.76 2.08
CA GLU A 141 3.51 23.78 1.03
C GLU A 141 4.70 23.62 0.08
N ARG A 142 5.91 23.41 0.61
CA ARG A 142 7.13 23.21 -0.20
C ARG A 142 7.08 21.92 -1.03
N LYS A 143 6.34 20.91 -0.57
CA LYS A 143 6.20 19.61 -1.25
C LYS A 143 4.96 19.50 -2.12
N GLY A 144 4.12 20.53 -2.20
CA GLY A 144 2.91 20.50 -3.03
C GLY A 144 1.84 19.54 -2.50
N VAL A 145 1.78 19.33 -1.18
CA VAL A 145 0.75 18.52 -0.55
C VAL A 145 -0.63 19.10 -0.87
N VAL A 146 -1.53 18.26 -1.36
CA VAL A 146 -2.92 18.63 -1.63
C VAL A 146 -3.77 18.24 -0.43
N ASP A 147 -4.35 19.25 0.23
CA ASP A 147 -5.24 19.06 1.38
C ASP A 147 -6.42 18.12 1.02
N GLY A 148 -6.72 17.17 1.90
CA GLY A 148 -7.73 16.13 1.69
C GLY A 148 -7.28 14.97 0.80
N LYS A 149 -6.09 15.04 0.19
CA LYS A 149 -5.49 13.93 -0.57
C LYS A 149 -4.31 13.31 0.18
N TRP A 150 -3.46 14.15 0.75
CA TRP A 150 -2.27 13.75 1.51
C TRP A 150 -2.26 14.47 2.86
N ASN A 151 -2.24 13.69 3.93
CA ASN A 151 -2.03 14.22 5.28
C ASN A 151 -0.58 14.01 5.69
N VAL A 152 0.05 15.08 6.15
CA VAL A 152 1.36 15.06 6.80
C VAL A 152 1.12 15.29 8.28
N THR A 153 1.48 14.31 9.11
CA THR A 153 0.98 14.21 10.48
C THR A 153 2.07 14.19 11.55
N THR A 154 1.73 14.69 12.73
CA THR A 154 2.53 14.66 13.97
C THR A 154 1.67 14.18 15.14
N GLY A 155 2.29 13.90 16.29
CA GLY A 155 1.60 13.35 17.46
C GLY A 155 2.57 12.91 18.56
N SER A 156 2.12 12.04 19.45
CA SER A 156 3.00 11.45 20.47
C SER A 156 4.10 10.61 19.82
N LYS A 157 5.37 10.85 20.19
CA LYS A 157 6.52 10.07 19.69
C LYS A 157 6.31 8.57 19.94
N GLN A 158 5.91 8.21 21.16
CA GLN A 158 5.65 6.82 21.51
C GLN A 158 4.57 6.20 20.62
N HIS A 159 3.47 6.91 20.39
CA HIS A 159 2.38 6.41 19.56
C HIS A 159 2.82 6.19 18.10
N ILE A 160 3.56 7.14 17.52
CA ILE A 160 4.09 7.02 16.15
C ILE A 160 5.06 5.84 16.02
N TYR A 161 5.91 5.62 17.03
CA TYR A 161 6.90 4.55 17.01
C TYR A 161 6.24 3.18 17.21
N GLU A 162 5.21 3.10 18.05
CA GLU A 162 4.37 1.92 18.18
C GLU A 162 3.65 1.60 16.86
N LEU A 163 3.09 2.60 16.18
CA LEU A 163 2.51 2.42 14.85
C LEU A 163 3.56 1.90 13.87
N ALA A 164 4.74 2.51 13.80
CA ALA A 164 5.79 2.11 12.87
C ALA A 164 6.23 0.64 13.06
N ARG A 165 6.47 0.21 14.31
CA ARG A 165 7.05 -1.11 14.62
C ARG A 165 6.04 -2.23 14.82
N LYS A 166 4.87 -1.92 15.38
CA LYS A 166 3.86 -2.92 15.75
C LYS A 166 2.69 -2.97 14.80
N SER A 167 2.44 -1.88 14.05
CA SER A 167 1.28 -1.79 13.19
C SER A 167 1.64 -1.81 11.70
N TYR A 168 2.58 -0.97 11.28
CA TYR A 168 2.99 -0.88 9.88
C TYR A 168 4.17 -1.80 9.55
N PHE A 169 4.90 -2.30 10.56
CA PHE A 169 6.15 -3.07 10.40
C PHE A 169 7.15 -2.43 9.44
N ALA A 170 7.23 -1.10 9.51
CA ALA A 170 7.96 -0.28 8.56
C ALA A 170 9.44 -0.07 8.93
N VAL A 171 9.92 -0.65 10.04
CA VAL A 171 11.22 -0.31 10.65
C VAL A 171 11.95 -1.56 11.12
N LEU A 172 13.23 -1.70 10.75
CA LEU A 172 14.08 -2.86 11.06
C LEU A 172 14.66 -2.85 12.48
N ASP A 173 14.76 -1.67 13.07
CA ASP A 173 15.42 -1.47 14.35
C ASP A 173 14.44 -1.59 15.53
N GLU A 174 14.83 -2.40 16.51
CA GLU A 174 14.13 -2.53 17.79
C GLU A 174 14.28 -1.25 18.64
N GLY A 175 13.25 -0.89 19.40
CA GLY A 175 13.26 0.28 20.27
C GLY A 175 11.91 0.54 20.93
N ASN A 176 11.86 1.43 21.92
CA ASN A 176 10.69 1.72 22.75
C ASN A 176 10.06 3.10 22.49
N GLY A 177 10.66 3.94 21.64
CA GLY A 177 10.22 5.30 21.37
C GLY A 177 10.73 6.36 22.35
N ASP A 178 11.74 6.05 23.18
CA ASP A 178 12.36 7.01 24.10
C ASP A 178 13.15 8.11 23.40
N GLU A 179 13.73 9.06 24.14
CA GLU A 179 14.40 10.24 23.57
C GLU A 179 15.59 9.90 22.64
N ASN A 180 16.29 8.79 22.88
CA ASN A 180 17.45 8.38 22.08
C ASN A 180 17.07 7.50 20.89
N ASP A 181 15.84 7.00 20.88
CA ASP A 181 15.32 6.15 19.82
C ASP A 181 14.99 6.96 18.56
N PHE A 182 15.37 6.45 17.39
CA PHE A 182 15.16 7.09 16.10
C PHE A 182 14.82 6.07 15.02
N ILE A 183 13.75 6.35 14.27
CA ILE A 183 13.33 5.53 13.14
C ILE A 183 13.96 6.06 11.85
N HIS A 184 14.65 5.18 11.13
CA HIS A 184 15.08 5.42 9.76
C HIS A 184 14.51 4.33 8.85
N THR A 185 13.74 4.73 7.84
CA THR A 185 13.16 3.80 6.88
C THR A 185 12.85 4.51 5.57
N GLU A 186 13.09 3.80 4.48
CA GLU A 186 12.70 4.14 3.12
C GLU A 186 11.34 3.56 2.72
N GLN A 187 10.65 2.83 3.62
CA GLN A 187 9.49 2.04 3.24
C GLN A 187 8.20 2.85 3.04
N PHE A 188 7.57 2.65 1.90
CA PHE A 188 6.16 2.93 1.65
C PHE A 188 5.34 1.67 1.89
N VAL A 189 4.23 1.82 2.61
CA VAL A 189 3.32 0.72 2.96
C VAL A 189 1.97 0.95 2.30
N LEU A 190 1.53 0.01 1.46
CA LEU A 190 0.20 0.03 0.85
C LEU A 190 -0.82 -0.60 1.81
N VAL A 191 -1.85 0.16 2.16
CA VAL A 191 -2.93 -0.27 3.05
C VAL A 191 -4.28 -0.21 2.34
N ASP A 192 -5.08 -1.27 2.51
CA ASP A 192 -6.40 -1.38 1.89
C ASP A 192 -7.56 -0.83 2.74
N LYS A 193 -8.78 -0.92 2.21
CA LYS A 193 -10.01 -0.39 2.83
C LYS A 193 -10.35 -1.05 4.17
N ASP A 194 -9.85 -2.27 4.38
CA ASP A 194 -10.02 -3.05 5.61
C ASP A 194 -8.85 -2.84 6.61
N ARG A 195 -7.98 -1.85 6.34
CA ARG A 195 -6.79 -1.53 7.13
C ARG A 195 -5.74 -2.64 7.12
N ARG A 196 -5.65 -3.42 6.06
CA ARG A 196 -4.66 -4.50 5.92
C ARG A 196 -3.52 -4.07 5.02
N ILE A 197 -2.32 -4.54 5.34
CA ILE A 197 -1.13 -4.26 4.53
C ILE A 197 -1.14 -5.16 3.29
N ARG A 198 -1.00 -4.55 2.11
CA ARG A 198 -1.01 -5.22 0.79
C ARG A 198 0.32 -5.17 0.07
N GLY A 199 1.30 -4.42 0.59
CA GLY A 199 2.64 -4.36 0.03
C GLY A 199 3.58 -3.42 0.77
N TYR A 200 4.87 -3.67 0.58
CA TYR A 200 5.99 -2.81 0.99
C TYR A 200 6.81 -2.47 -0.23
N TYR A 201 7.26 -1.22 -0.30
CA TYR A 201 7.97 -0.67 -1.44
C TYR A 201 9.06 0.25 -0.92
N ASP A 202 10.23 0.23 -1.55
CA ASP A 202 11.25 1.25 -1.32
C ASP A 202 10.79 2.56 -1.95
N GLY A 203 10.44 3.52 -1.09
CA GLY A 203 9.97 4.86 -1.46
C GLY A 203 11.02 5.72 -2.15
N THR A 204 12.26 5.28 -2.26
CA THR A 204 13.32 5.95 -3.01
C THR A 204 13.49 5.40 -4.43
N GLU A 205 13.00 4.20 -4.70
CA GLU A 205 13.23 3.48 -5.96
C GLU A 205 12.06 3.59 -6.95
N LYS A 206 12.39 3.94 -8.20
CA LYS A 206 11.37 4.17 -9.24
C LYS A 206 10.63 2.89 -9.67
N GLU A 207 11.35 1.77 -9.71
CA GLU A 207 10.76 0.46 -10.07
C GLU A 207 9.65 0.09 -9.08
N ASP A 208 9.90 0.32 -7.80
CA ASP A 208 8.94 0.06 -6.74
C ASP A 208 7.74 1.01 -6.77
N MET A 209 7.92 2.26 -7.23
CA MET A 209 6.79 3.17 -7.47
C MET A 209 5.89 2.71 -8.61
N GLU A 210 6.45 2.17 -9.70
CA GLU A 210 5.65 1.60 -10.79
C GLU A 210 4.93 0.33 -10.34
N LYS A 211 5.60 -0.51 -9.55
CA LYS A 211 4.98 -1.69 -8.94
C LYS A 211 3.83 -1.30 -8.02
N LEU A 212 4.04 -0.32 -7.13
CA LEU A 212 3.00 0.21 -6.25
C LEU A 212 1.77 0.71 -7.03
N LYS A 213 1.98 1.43 -8.15
CA LYS A 213 0.86 1.88 -8.99
C LYS A 213 0.05 0.70 -9.56
N ASN A 214 0.74 -0.33 -10.05
CA ASN A 214 0.10 -1.54 -10.57
C ASN A 214 -0.66 -2.30 -9.47
N ASP A 215 -0.08 -2.42 -8.29
CA ASP A 215 -0.70 -3.07 -7.14
C ASP A 215 -1.94 -2.29 -6.66
N ILE A 216 -1.91 -0.95 -6.66
CA ILE A 216 -3.09 -0.13 -6.38
C ILE A 216 -4.22 -0.41 -7.39
N VAL A 217 -3.91 -0.51 -8.69
CA VAL A 217 -4.91 -0.85 -9.71
C VAL A 217 -5.53 -2.22 -9.44
N LEU A 218 -4.68 -3.22 -9.16
CA LEU A 218 -5.13 -4.56 -8.84
C LEU A 218 -6.03 -4.59 -7.60
N LEU A 219 -5.64 -3.85 -6.57
CA LEU A 219 -6.41 -3.74 -5.33
C LEU A 219 -7.76 -3.08 -5.56
N LYS A 220 -7.85 -2.09 -6.44
CA LYS A 220 -9.12 -1.48 -6.82
C LYS A 220 -10.03 -2.46 -7.54
N ASP A 221 -9.49 -3.25 -8.47
CA ASP A 221 -10.25 -4.25 -9.21
C ASP A 221 -10.79 -5.35 -8.28
N GLU A 222 -10.02 -5.73 -7.25
CA GLU A 222 -10.46 -6.65 -6.19
C GLU A 222 -11.72 -6.13 -5.49
N TYR A 223 -11.73 -4.87 -5.02
CA TYR A 223 -12.91 -4.27 -4.37
C TYR A 223 -14.06 -3.91 -5.32
N ALA A 224 -13.83 -3.85 -6.64
CA ALA A 224 -14.88 -3.65 -7.63
C ALA A 224 -15.60 -4.95 -8.01
N SER A 225 -14.96 -6.09 -7.72
CA SER A 225 -15.45 -7.43 -8.07
C SER A 225 -16.16 -8.14 -6.91
N GLU A 226 -16.12 -7.56 -5.71
CA GLU A 226 -16.83 -8.02 -4.50
C GLU A 226 -18.22 -7.37 -4.36
#